data_AF-X1P4D6-F1
#
_entry.id   AF-X1P4D6-F1
#
_cell.length_a   1.000
_cell.length_b   1.000
_cell.length_c   1.000
_cell.angle_alpha   90.00
_cell.angle_beta   90.00
_cell.angle_gamma   90.00
#
_symmetry.space_group_name_H-M   'P 1'
#
loop_
_entity.id
_entity.type
_entity.pdbx_description
1 polymer ?
#
loop_
_entity_poly.entity_id
_entity_poly.type
_entity_poly.pdbx_seq_one_letter_code
_entity_poly.pdbx_strand_id
1 'polypeptide(L)'
;FVVEKRPLELRKATILERLKEVEKSFQFISTKERKVEETQRLIEEKEEAAKTAKEKKQIEKERWKIEEKRRELEKNRWPWEEKLKQLDSQLKEIESEDRKIEIKGEELTKKQKEISEKKERIQLELEKIELKAELQEIEEIKKSFEAKKINFSGELNRIGKILESVLTKEKGIEEEKKLVEEEERAVKELGKRKELEKERWEVEERRRKIETERWNLE
;
A
#
# COMPACT_ATOMS: atom_id res chain seq x y z
N PHE A 1 -20.95 -3.25 6.05
CA PHE A 1 -21.47 -4.35 5.21
C PHE A 1 -21.99 -5.53 6.02
N VAL A 2 -21.14 -6.32 6.71
CA VAL A 2 -21.61 -7.50 7.47
C VAL A 2 -22.64 -7.15 8.56
N VAL A 3 -22.46 -6.00 9.22
CA VAL A 3 -23.38 -5.51 10.27
C VAL A 3 -24.73 -5.05 9.70
N GLU A 4 -24.76 -4.52 8.47
CA GLU A 4 -25.98 -4.01 7.83
C GLU A 4 -26.76 -5.10 7.09
N LYS A 5 -26.09 -6.13 6.56
CA LYS A 5 -26.73 -7.26 5.87
C LYS A 5 -27.41 -8.24 6.83
N ARG A 6 -26.84 -8.46 8.02
CA ARG A 6 -27.35 -9.46 8.97
C ARG A 6 -28.81 -9.23 9.41
N PRO A 7 -29.26 -7.99 9.68
CA PRO A 7 -30.68 -7.73 9.92
C PRO A 7 -31.60 -8.08 8.74
N LEU A 8 -31.17 -7.80 7.51
CA LEU A 8 -31.94 -8.12 6.30
C LEU A 8 -32.02 -9.62 6.05
N GLU A 9 -30.92 -10.34 6.25
CA GLU A 9 -30.87 -11.81 6.17
C GLU A 9 -31.84 -12.47 7.16
N LEU A 10 -31.88 -11.99 8.41
CA LEU A 10 -32.80 -12.46 9.45
C LEU A 10 -34.26 -12.17 9.09
N ARG A 11 -34.53 -10.96 8.59
CA ARG A 11 -35.88 -10.55 8.16
C ARG A 11 -36.34 -11.39 6.97
N LYS A 12 -35.45 -11.65 5.98
CA LYS A 12 -35.69 -12.52 4.83
C LYS A 12 -36.01 -13.94 5.26
N ALA A 13 -35.20 -14.52 6.15
CA ALA A 13 -35.43 -15.87 6.69
C ALA A 13 -36.79 -15.98 7.38
N THR A 14 -37.17 -14.96 8.17
CA THR A 14 -38.47 -14.91 8.85
C THR A 14 -39.64 -14.87 7.86
N ILE A 15 -39.53 -14.06 6.80
CA ILE A 15 -40.56 -13.97 5.76
C ILE A 15 -40.66 -15.27 4.96
N LEU A 16 -39.54 -15.92 4.64
CA LEU A 16 -39.52 -17.20 3.94
C LEU A 16 -40.22 -18.30 4.76
N GLU A 17 -40.04 -18.32 6.08
CA GLU A 17 -40.72 -19.30 6.92
C GLU A 17 -42.23 -19.06 6.95
N ARG A 18 -42.66 -17.80 7.12
CA ARG A 18 -44.07 -17.41 7.02
C ARG A 18 -44.68 -17.75 5.66
N LEU A 19 -43.92 -17.57 4.58
CA LEU A 19 -44.37 -17.89 3.24
C LEU A 19 -44.68 -19.38 3.09
N LYS A 20 -43.82 -20.27 3.61
CA LYS A 20 -44.11 -21.71 3.63
C LYS A 20 -45.38 -22.06 4.40
N GLU A 21 -45.61 -21.42 5.55
CA GLU A 21 -46.81 -21.66 6.37
C GLU A 21 -48.10 -21.23 5.64
N VAL A 22 -48.07 -20.04 5.03
CA VAL A 22 -49.17 -19.48 4.23
C VAL A 22 -49.42 -20.34 2.99
N GLU A 23 -48.37 -20.77 2.28
CA GLU A 23 -48.47 -21.66 1.12
C GLU A 23 -49.14 -22.99 1.48
N LYS A 24 -48.76 -23.62 2.60
CA LYS A 24 -49.41 -24.86 3.06
C LYS A 24 -50.91 -24.65 3.29
N SER A 25 -51.28 -23.55 3.93
CA SER A 25 -52.69 -23.21 4.22
C SER A 25 -53.47 -22.93 2.95
N PHE A 26 -52.86 -22.20 2.00
CA PHE A 26 -53.43 -21.93 0.69
C PHE A 26 -53.65 -23.22 -0.11
N GLN A 27 -52.65 -24.09 -0.19
CA GLN A 27 -52.73 -25.37 -0.90
C GLN A 27 -53.81 -26.28 -0.31
N PHE A 28 -53.94 -26.30 1.02
CA PHE A 28 -54.98 -27.08 1.68
C PHE A 28 -56.40 -26.62 1.30
N ILE A 29 -56.64 -25.30 1.21
CA ILE A 29 -57.95 -24.77 0.81
C ILE A 29 -58.17 -24.98 -0.69
N SER A 30 -57.16 -24.71 -1.51
CA SER A 30 -57.24 -24.88 -2.97
C SER A 30 -57.50 -26.35 -3.38
N THR A 31 -56.90 -27.31 -2.69
CA THR A 31 -57.19 -28.74 -2.94
C THR A 31 -58.61 -29.14 -2.52
N LYS A 32 -59.17 -28.53 -1.48
CA LYS A 32 -60.59 -28.72 -1.11
C LYS A 32 -61.53 -28.10 -2.12
N GLU A 33 -61.25 -26.88 -2.56
CA GLU A 33 -62.00 -26.15 -3.58
C GLU A 33 -62.09 -26.98 -4.87
N ARG A 34 -60.95 -27.50 -5.35
CA ARG A 34 -60.90 -28.37 -6.54
C ARG A 34 -61.78 -29.62 -6.42
N LYS A 35 -61.84 -30.25 -5.25
CA LYS A 35 -62.71 -31.41 -5.02
C LYS A 35 -64.19 -31.04 -5.04
N VAL A 36 -64.53 -29.86 -4.53
CA VAL A 36 -65.90 -29.32 -4.56
C VAL A 36 -66.30 -28.99 -5.99
N GLU A 37 -65.42 -28.38 -6.78
CA GLU A 37 -65.63 -28.10 -8.21
C GLU A 37 -65.84 -29.39 -9.02
N GLU A 38 -65.04 -30.42 -8.78
CA GLU A 38 -65.22 -31.73 -9.43
C GLU A 38 -66.58 -32.36 -9.05
N THR A 39 -66.97 -32.26 -7.78
CA THR A 39 -68.28 -32.73 -7.32
C THR A 39 -69.42 -31.93 -7.97
N GLN A 40 -69.27 -30.61 -8.10
CA GLN A 40 -70.23 -29.74 -8.77
C GLN A 40 -70.46 -30.18 -10.22
N ARG A 41 -69.36 -30.44 -10.94
CA ARG A 41 -69.41 -30.88 -12.34
C ARG A 41 -70.18 -32.20 -12.51
N LEU A 42 -69.94 -33.18 -11.64
CA LEU A 42 -70.66 -34.45 -11.64
C LEU A 42 -72.15 -34.30 -11.33
N ILE A 43 -72.53 -33.32 -10.50
CA ILE A 43 -73.94 -33.02 -10.19
C ILE A 43 -74.61 -32.34 -11.38
N GLU A 44 -73.92 -31.42 -12.05
CA GLU A 44 -74.41 -30.75 -13.27
C GLU A 44 -74.67 -31.78 -14.39
N GLU A 45 -73.74 -32.71 -14.63
CA GLU A 45 -73.92 -33.81 -15.60
C GLU A 45 -75.13 -34.69 -15.26
N LYS A 46 -75.35 -35.01 -13.97
CA LYS A 46 -76.53 -35.76 -13.52
C LYS A 46 -77.82 -34.97 -13.69
N GLU A 47 -77.80 -33.66 -13.46
CA GLU A 47 -78.95 -32.78 -13.64
C GLU A 47 -79.39 -32.72 -15.11
N GLU A 48 -78.43 -32.67 -16.03
CA GLU A 48 -78.67 -32.70 -17.48
C GLU A 48 -79.23 -34.05 -17.93
N ALA A 49 -78.75 -35.16 -17.36
CA ALA A 49 -79.22 -36.51 -17.69
C ALA A 49 -80.56 -36.90 -17.05
N ALA A 50 -81.10 -36.08 -16.13
CA ALA A 50 -82.33 -36.38 -15.39
C ALA A 50 -83.56 -36.43 -16.32
N LYS A 51 -84.36 -37.50 -16.22
CA LYS A 51 -85.49 -37.75 -17.13
C LYS A 51 -86.80 -37.18 -16.64
N THR A 52 -86.90 -36.86 -15.34
CA THR A 52 -88.13 -36.37 -14.72
C THR A 52 -87.93 -35.02 -14.05
N ALA A 53 -88.95 -34.17 -14.07
CA ALA A 53 -88.89 -32.86 -13.43
C ALA A 53 -88.66 -32.93 -11.90
N LYS A 54 -89.15 -34.00 -11.25
CA LYS A 54 -88.97 -34.21 -9.81
C LYS A 54 -87.51 -34.55 -9.46
N GLU A 55 -86.89 -35.42 -10.25
CA GLU A 55 -85.47 -35.77 -10.12
C GLU A 55 -84.57 -34.56 -10.39
N LYS A 56 -84.83 -33.83 -11.48
CA LYS A 56 -84.10 -32.60 -11.81
C LYS A 56 -84.13 -31.58 -10.68
N LYS A 57 -85.31 -31.33 -10.09
CA LYS A 57 -85.48 -30.41 -8.95
C LYS A 57 -84.74 -30.86 -7.69
N GLN A 58 -84.55 -32.17 -7.50
CA GLN A 58 -83.78 -32.69 -6.37
C GLN A 58 -82.27 -32.49 -6.57
N ILE A 59 -81.78 -32.80 -7.76
CA ILE A 59 -80.37 -32.61 -8.14
C ILE A 59 -79.99 -31.14 -8.15
N GLU A 60 -80.88 -30.25 -8.63
CA GLU A 60 -80.68 -28.80 -8.57
C GLU A 60 -80.43 -28.35 -7.13
N LYS A 61 -81.25 -28.78 -6.16
CA LYS A 61 -81.03 -28.43 -4.74
C LYS A 61 -79.67 -28.92 -4.22
N GLU A 62 -79.17 -30.06 -4.70
CA GLU A 62 -77.83 -30.55 -4.37
C GLU A 62 -76.75 -29.66 -4.99
N ARG A 63 -76.92 -29.24 -6.26
CA ARG A 63 -76.03 -28.29 -6.94
C ARG A 63 -75.92 -26.97 -6.17
N TRP A 64 -77.04 -26.40 -5.73
CA TRP A 64 -77.05 -25.17 -4.95
C TRP A 64 -76.26 -25.30 -3.62
N LYS A 65 -76.38 -26.43 -2.93
CA LYS A 65 -75.59 -26.69 -1.70
C LYS A 65 -74.09 -26.81 -1.98
N ILE A 66 -73.71 -27.36 -3.12
CA ILE A 66 -72.29 -27.47 -3.51
C ILE A 66 -71.74 -26.11 -3.94
N GLU A 67 -72.52 -25.31 -4.67
CA GLU A 67 -72.15 -23.93 -5.04
C GLU A 67 -71.93 -23.05 -3.79
N GLU A 68 -72.79 -23.16 -2.76
CA GLU A 68 -72.57 -22.47 -1.48
C GLU A 68 -71.24 -22.87 -0.84
N LYS A 69 -70.94 -24.17 -0.78
CA LYS A 69 -69.65 -24.67 -0.27
C LYS A 69 -68.46 -24.17 -1.09
N ARG A 70 -68.58 -24.09 -2.42
CA ARG A 70 -67.50 -23.55 -3.28
C ARG A 70 -67.24 -22.09 -2.94
N ARG A 71 -68.29 -21.27 -2.86
CA ARG A 71 -68.18 -19.84 -2.49
C ARG A 71 -67.59 -19.63 -1.10
N GLU A 72 -67.91 -20.48 -0.13
CA GLU A 72 -67.28 -20.43 1.19
C GLU A 72 -65.78 -20.74 1.13
N LEU A 73 -65.37 -21.72 0.33
CA LEU A 73 -63.95 -22.05 0.13
C LEU A 73 -63.20 -20.93 -0.60
N GLU A 74 -63.79 -20.33 -1.64
CA GLU A 74 -63.23 -19.15 -2.33
C GLU A 74 -63.01 -17.99 -1.34
N LYS A 75 -64.03 -17.65 -0.55
CA LYS A 75 -63.94 -16.62 0.49
C LYS A 75 -62.85 -16.93 1.51
N ASN A 76 -62.68 -18.20 1.87
CA ASN A 76 -61.62 -18.62 2.77
C ASN A 76 -60.24 -18.61 2.11
N ARG A 77 -60.15 -18.77 0.77
CA ARG A 77 -58.90 -18.76 0.01
C ARG A 77 -58.34 -17.35 -0.18
N TRP A 78 -59.19 -16.36 -0.48
CA TRP A 78 -58.75 -14.99 -0.80
C TRP A 78 -57.79 -14.37 0.23
N PRO A 79 -58.02 -14.47 1.56
CA PRO A 79 -57.10 -13.92 2.55
C PRO A 79 -55.70 -14.53 2.49
N TRP A 80 -55.57 -15.81 2.09
CA TRP A 80 -54.27 -16.44 1.94
C TRP A 80 -53.56 -15.98 0.66
N GLU A 81 -54.31 -15.76 -0.42
CA GLU A 81 -53.77 -15.19 -1.65
C GLU A 81 -53.24 -13.76 -1.43
N GLU A 82 -53.97 -12.94 -0.68
CA GLU A 82 -53.52 -11.60 -0.28
C GLU A 82 -52.26 -11.65 0.58
N LYS A 83 -52.21 -12.56 1.57
CA LYS A 83 -51.01 -12.76 2.41
C LYS A 83 -49.80 -13.17 1.58
N LEU A 84 -49.96 -14.05 0.59
CA LEU A 84 -48.86 -14.43 -0.31
C LEU A 84 -48.34 -13.21 -1.10
N LYS A 85 -49.24 -12.39 -1.66
CA LYS A 85 -48.86 -11.16 -2.38
C LYS A 85 -48.13 -10.16 -1.48
N GLN A 86 -48.56 -10.04 -0.23
CA GLN A 86 -47.90 -9.17 0.75
C GLN A 86 -46.50 -9.67 1.10
N LEU A 87 -46.33 -10.96 1.37
CA LEU A 87 -45.02 -11.54 1.68
C LEU A 87 -44.06 -11.46 0.49
N ASP A 88 -44.53 -11.68 -0.74
CA ASP A 88 -43.74 -11.48 -1.96
C ASP A 88 -43.28 -10.03 -2.12
N SER A 89 -44.17 -9.07 -1.85
CA SER A 89 -43.81 -7.65 -1.88
C SER A 89 -42.74 -7.29 -0.84
N GLN A 90 -42.84 -7.85 0.37
CA GLN A 90 -41.83 -7.66 1.42
C GLN A 90 -40.47 -8.28 1.03
N LEU A 91 -40.47 -9.44 0.35
CA LEU A 91 -39.22 -10.02 -0.16
C LEU A 91 -38.55 -9.12 -1.19
N LYS A 92 -39.31 -8.57 -2.14
CA LYS A 92 -38.80 -7.64 -3.16
C LYS A 92 -38.24 -6.36 -2.55
N GLU A 93 -38.87 -5.85 -1.49
CA GLU A 93 -38.36 -4.69 -0.75
C GLU A 93 -36.99 -5.00 -0.13
N ILE A 94 -36.85 -6.13 0.55
CA ILE A 94 -35.58 -6.56 1.14
C ILE A 94 -34.50 -6.73 0.07
N GLU A 95 -34.83 -7.33 -1.08
CA GLU A 95 -33.88 -7.47 -2.18
C GLU A 95 -33.43 -6.12 -2.75
N SER A 96 -34.32 -5.12 -2.77
CA SER A 96 -33.96 -3.76 -3.15
C SER A 96 -33.01 -3.11 -2.13
N GLU A 97 -33.28 -3.31 -0.85
CA GLU A 97 -32.41 -2.82 0.24
C GLU A 97 -31.03 -3.48 0.20
N ASP A 98 -30.97 -4.79 -0.01
CA ASP A 98 -29.72 -5.56 -0.16
C ASP A 98 -28.87 -5.01 -1.32
N ARG A 99 -29.48 -4.77 -2.49
CA ARG A 99 -28.77 -4.19 -3.65
C ARG A 99 -28.23 -2.79 -3.35
N LYS A 100 -28.98 -1.95 -2.63
CA LYS A 100 -28.50 -0.62 -2.24
C LYS A 100 -27.28 -0.71 -1.31
N ILE A 101 -27.26 -1.67 -0.40
CA ILE A 101 -26.11 -1.90 0.49
C ILE A 101 -24.90 -2.40 -0.32
N GLU A 102 -25.11 -3.26 -1.31
CA GLU A 102 -24.03 -3.75 -2.19
C GLU A 102 -23.40 -2.63 -3.02
N ILE A 103 -24.21 -1.77 -3.63
CA ILE A 103 -23.71 -0.61 -4.39
C ILE A 103 -22.88 0.30 -3.48
N LYS A 104 -23.38 0.61 -2.28
CA LYS A 104 -22.61 1.37 -1.27
C LYS A 104 -21.31 0.66 -0.88
N GLY A 105 -21.34 -0.68 -0.85
CA GLY A 105 -20.19 -1.60 -0.77
C GLY A 105 -19.07 -1.27 -1.71
N GLU A 106 -19.41 -1.30 -2.99
CA GLU A 106 -18.47 -1.09 -4.07
C GLU A 106 -17.94 0.35 -4.09
N GLU A 107 -18.79 1.34 -3.84
CA GLU A 107 -18.40 2.74 -3.75
C GLU A 107 -17.39 3.00 -2.64
N LEU A 108 -17.65 2.45 -1.44
CA LEU A 108 -16.73 2.59 -0.31
C LEU A 108 -15.39 1.88 -0.57
N THR A 109 -15.42 0.72 -1.23
CA THR A 109 -14.21 0.00 -1.62
C THR A 109 -13.37 0.79 -2.62
N LYS A 110 -14.01 1.43 -3.61
CA LYS A 110 -13.32 2.33 -4.56
C LYS A 110 -12.68 3.51 -3.85
N LYS A 111 -13.44 4.20 -2.98
CA LYS A 111 -12.91 5.31 -2.18
C LYS A 111 -11.73 4.89 -1.29
N GLN A 112 -11.80 3.69 -0.70
CA GLN A 112 -10.70 3.17 0.11
C GLN A 112 -9.41 2.98 -0.72
N LYS A 113 -9.53 2.45 -1.95
CA LYS A 113 -8.37 2.33 -2.86
C LYS A 113 -7.79 3.70 -3.21
N GLU A 114 -8.63 4.66 -3.60
CA GLU A 114 -8.17 6.02 -3.94
C GLU A 114 -7.45 6.69 -2.76
N ILE A 115 -7.94 6.50 -1.53
CA ILE A 115 -7.29 7.03 -0.33
C ILE A 115 -5.93 6.35 -0.10
N SER A 116 -5.85 5.04 -0.26
CA SER A 116 -4.58 4.30 -0.12
C SER A 116 -3.54 4.75 -1.14
N GLU A 117 -3.91 4.90 -2.40
CA GLU A 117 -3.03 5.39 -3.47
C GLU A 117 -2.54 6.82 -3.19
N LYS A 118 -3.43 7.70 -2.70
CA LYS A 118 -3.05 9.05 -2.28
C LYS A 118 -2.07 9.03 -1.11
N LYS A 119 -2.29 8.16 -0.13
CA LYS A 119 -1.40 8.00 1.02
C LYS A 119 0.00 7.57 0.58
N GLU A 120 0.09 6.57 -0.29
CA GLU A 120 1.37 6.08 -0.83
C GLU A 120 2.10 7.20 -1.59
N ARG A 121 1.40 7.95 -2.43
CA ARG A 121 1.99 9.10 -3.14
C ARG A 121 2.54 10.15 -2.18
N ILE A 122 1.83 10.46 -1.10
CA ILE A 122 2.28 11.42 -0.09
C ILE A 122 3.54 10.91 0.61
N GLN A 123 3.60 9.62 0.96
CA GLN A 123 4.79 9.02 1.57
C GLN A 123 6.02 9.12 0.65
N LEU A 124 5.85 8.79 -0.63
CA LEU A 124 6.94 8.90 -1.62
C LEU A 124 7.43 10.34 -1.82
N GLU A 125 6.54 11.33 -1.80
CA GLU A 125 6.96 12.73 -1.89
C GLU A 125 7.68 13.19 -0.61
N LEU A 126 7.31 12.69 0.57
CA LEU A 126 8.05 12.96 1.82
C LEU A 126 9.45 12.36 1.77
N GLU A 127 9.59 11.08 1.42
CA GLU A 127 10.89 10.41 1.28
C GLU A 127 11.78 11.15 0.27
N LYS A 128 11.21 11.61 -0.84
CA LYS A 128 11.94 12.40 -1.84
C LYS A 128 12.41 13.76 -1.32
N ILE A 129 11.65 14.40 -0.42
CA ILE A 129 12.08 15.64 0.24
C ILE A 129 13.25 15.36 1.19
N GLU A 130 13.16 14.30 1.99
CA GLU A 130 14.21 13.88 2.93
C GLU A 130 15.51 13.55 2.18
N LEU A 131 15.44 12.71 1.14
CA LEU A 131 16.59 12.35 0.32
C LEU A 131 17.24 13.56 -0.37
N LYS A 132 16.45 14.56 -0.76
CA LYS A 132 17.00 15.80 -1.32
C LYS A 132 17.77 16.61 -0.29
N ALA A 133 17.29 16.68 0.94
CA ALA A 133 18.00 17.36 2.02
C ALA A 133 19.33 16.66 2.34
N GLU A 134 19.32 15.33 2.48
CA GLU A 134 20.53 14.54 2.70
C GLU A 134 21.55 14.72 1.56
N LEU A 135 21.09 14.77 0.31
CA LEU A 135 21.95 14.98 -0.85
C LEU A 135 22.62 16.36 -0.83
N GLN A 136 21.88 17.40 -0.39
CA GLN A 136 22.46 18.73 -0.21
C GLN A 136 23.54 18.74 0.88
N GLU A 137 23.31 18.10 2.02
CA GLU A 137 24.31 18.00 3.09
C GLU A 137 25.58 17.27 2.61
N ILE A 138 25.43 16.16 1.88
CA ILE A 138 26.56 15.43 1.29
C ILE A 138 27.34 16.33 0.32
N GLU A 139 26.66 17.14 -0.48
CA GLU A 139 27.29 18.05 -1.44
C GLU A 139 28.06 19.18 -0.76
N GLU A 140 27.56 19.71 0.36
CA GLU A 140 28.29 20.67 1.19
C GLU A 140 29.54 20.05 1.82
N ILE A 141 29.42 18.84 2.37
CA ILE A 141 30.55 18.08 2.91
C ILE A 141 31.59 17.85 1.81
N LYS A 142 31.17 17.44 0.61
CA LYS A 142 32.07 17.23 -0.54
C LYS A 142 32.84 18.51 -0.89
N LYS A 143 32.16 19.66 -0.98
CA LYS A 143 32.81 20.96 -1.24
C LYS A 143 33.85 21.30 -0.18
N SER A 144 33.55 21.03 1.10
CA SER A 144 34.49 21.24 2.20
C SER A 144 35.75 20.37 2.07
N PHE A 145 35.59 19.10 1.67
CA PHE A 145 36.71 18.19 1.43
C PHE A 145 37.53 18.59 0.19
N GLU A 146 36.89 19.03 -0.88
CA GLU A 146 37.58 19.57 -2.06
C GLU A 146 38.43 20.79 -1.71
N ALA A 147 37.90 21.71 -0.90
CA ALA A 147 38.66 22.87 -0.41
C ALA A 147 39.87 22.45 0.43
N LYS A 148 39.69 21.48 1.36
CA LYS A 148 40.81 20.91 2.14
C LYS A 148 41.86 20.27 1.24
N LYS A 149 41.44 19.49 0.23
CA LYS A 149 42.33 18.85 -0.73
C LYS A 149 43.18 19.88 -1.50
N ILE A 150 42.56 20.98 -1.93
CA ILE A 150 43.28 22.08 -2.59
C ILE A 150 44.31 22.70 -1.63
N ASN A 151 43.92 22.96 -0.38
CA ASN A 151 44.85 23.52 0.60
C ASN A 151 46.05 22.59 0.87
N PHE A 152 45.82 21.31 1.12
CA PHE A 152 46.90 20.34 1.33
C PHE A 152 47.80 20.21 0.11
N SER A 153 47.25 20.23 -1.11
CA SER A 153 48.05 20.25 -2.34
C SER A 153 48.92 21.51 -2.44
N GLY A 154 48.40 22.67 -2.03
CA GLY A 154 49.15 23.91 -1.93
C GLY A 154 50.29 23.83 -0.91
N GLU A 155 50.03 23.28 0.27
CA GLU A 155 51.03 23.05 1.32
C GLU A 155 52.12 22.09 0.86
N LEU A 156 51.76 20.96 0.25
CA LEU A 156 52.71 19.99 -0.33
C LEU A 156 53.62 20.63 -1.37
N ASN A 157 53.06 21.45 -2.28
CA ASN A 157 53.85 22.16 -3.27
C ASN A 157 54.83 23.18 -2.63
N ARG A 158 54.43 23.84 -1.54
CA ARG A 158 55.31 24.75 -0.80
C ARG A 158 56.45 24.00 -0.14
N ILE A 159 56.14 22.91 0.57
CA ILE A 159 57.15 22.06 1.22
C ILE A 159 58.10 21.49 0.17
N GLY A 160 57.59 21.01 -0.97
CA GLY A 160 58.41 20.52 -2.09
C GLY A 160 59.40 21.55 -2.61
N LYS A 161 58.99 22.81 -2.78
CA LYS A 161 59.90 23.91 -3.17
C LYS A 161 60.96 24.23 -2.11
N ILE A 162 60.58 24.21 -0.83
CA ILE A 162 61.53 24.43 0.27
C ILE A 162 62.56 23.30 0.29
N LEU A 163 62.12 22.05 0.20
CA LEU A 163 62.97 20.87 0.16
C LEU A 163 63.95 20.93 -1.03
N GLU A 164 63.49 21.31 -2.22
CA GLU A 164 64.36 21.49 -3.39
C GLU A 164 65.44 22.56 -3.15
N SER A 165 65.09 23.67 -2.50
CA SER A 165 66.07 24.69 -2.10
C SER A 165 67.05 24.17 -1.04
N VAL A 166 66.62 23.35 -0.08
CA VAL A 166 67.51 22.77 0.93
C VAL A 166 68.46 21.76 0.28
N LEU A 167 67.97 20.91 -0.62
CA LEU A 167 68.79 19.94 -1.36
C LEU A 167 69.85 20.59 -2.24
N THR A 168 69.53 21.73 -2.87
CA THR A 168 70.51 22.50 -3.66
C THR A 168 71.58 23.14 -2.77
N LYS A 169 71.21 23.70 -1.61
CA LYS A 169 72.17 24.17 -0.59
C LYS A 169 73.05 23.04 -0.06
N GLU A 170 72.46 21.86 0.20
CA GLU A 170 73.17 20.69 0.69
C GLU A 170 74.23 20.20 -0.31
N LYS A 171 73.88 20.16 -1.61
CA LYS A 171 74.87 19.86 -2.66
C LYS A 171 76.01 20.88 -2.71
N GLY A 172 75.68 22.17 -2.65
CA GLY A 172 76.68 23.25 -2.69
C GLY A 172 77.64 23.20 -1.49
N ILE A 173 77.14 22.98 -0.27
CA ILE A 173 78.00 22.89 0.92
C ILE A 173 78.84 21.60 0.93
N GLU A 174 78.36 20.51 0.34
CA GLU A 174 79.15 19.28 0.18
C GLU A 174 80.30 19.47 -0.81
N GLU A 175 80.09 20.22 -1.88
CA GLU A 175 81.13 20.61 -2.84
C GLU A 175 82.15 21.57 -2.20
N GLU A 176 81.70 22.58 -1.47
CA GLU A 176 82.56 23.50 -0.70
C GLU A 176 83.44 22.73 0.29
N LYS A 177 82.84 21.79 1.05
CA LYS A 177 83.57 20.93 1.98
C LYS A 177 84.66 20.13 1.29
N LYS A 178 84.37 19.53 0.14
CA LYS A 178 85.37 18.75 -0.63
C LYS A 178 86.55 19.61 -1.06
N LEU A 179 86.29 20.82 -1.57
CA LEU A 179 87.34 21.74 -2.00
C LEU A 179 88.25 22.14 -0.81
N VAL A 180 87.66 22.51 0.33
CA VAL A 180 88.43 22.86 1.54
C VAL A 180 89.25 21.67 2.05
N GLU A 181 88.69 20.44 2.05
CA GLU A 181 89.43 19.23 2.42
C GLU A 181 90.57 18.89 1.45
N GLU A 182 90.39 19.10 0.15
CA GLU A 182 91.42 18.90 -0.88
C GLU A 182 92.56 19.92 -0.74
N GLU A 183 92.22 21.20 -0.55
CA GLU A 183 93.19 22.28 -0.32
C GLU A 183 93.96 22.08 0.99
N GLU A 184 93.29 21.72 2.09
CA GLU A 184 93.93 21.43 3.37
C GLU A 184 94.96 20.29 3.25
N ARG A 185 94.65 19.25 2.47
CA ARG A 185 95.56 18.11 2.22
C ARG A 185 96.77 18.49 1.37
N ALA A 186 96.61 19.43 0.43
CA ALA A 186 97.65 19.83 -0.50
C ALA A 186 98.67 20.81 0.13
N VAL A 187 98.26 21.60 1.12
CA VAL A 187 99.10 22.63 1.75
C VAL A 187 100.10 22.04 2.75
N LYS A 188 101.39 22.32 2.54
CA LYS A 188 102.50 21.88 3.42
C LYS A 188 102.88 22.90 4.49
N GLU A 189 102.42 24.14 4.38
CA GLU A 189 102.70 25.23 5.31
C GLU A 189 101.78 25.14 6.54
N LEU A 190 102.37 24.96 7.73
CA LEU A 190 101.61 24.71 8.97
C LEU A 190 100.63 25.83 9.35
N GLY A 191 100.95 27.09 9.05
CA GLY A 191 100.08 28.24 9.33
C GLY A 191 98.78 28.19 8.53
N LYS A 192 98.91 28.11 7.20
CA LYS A 192 97.79 28.02 6.26
C LYS A 192 96.95 26.75 6.45
N ARG A 193 97.59 25.63 6.80
CA ARG A 193 96.87 24.39 7.09
C ARG A 193 95.95 24.51 8.31
N LYS A 194 96.37 25.23 9.36
CA LYS A 194 95.51 25.50 10.53
C LYS A 194 94.34 26.44 10.21
N GLU A 195 94.49 27.34 9.24
CA GLU A 195 93.42 28.22 8.78
C GLU A 195 92.38 27.43 7.98
N LEU A 196 92.82 26.59 7.03
CA LEU A 196 91.94 25.70 6.26
C LEU A 196 91.23 24.67 7.15
N GLU A 197 91.87 24.19 8.22
CA GLU A 197 91.20 23.32 9.19
C GLU A 197 90.07 24.05 9.92
N LYS A 198 90.25 25.31 10.32
CA LYS A 198 89.16 26.09 10.94
C LYS A 198 88.01 26.29 9.95
N GLU A 199 88.34 26.62 8.71
CA GLU A 199 87.37 26.77 7.62
C GLU A 199 86.59 25.47 7.37
N ARG A 200 87.26 24.30 7.40
CA ARG A 200 86.61 22.99 7.31
C ARG A 200 85.59 22.78 8.44
N TRP A 201 85.94 23.14 9.67
CA TRP A 201 85.03 23.01 10.82
C TRP A 201 83.82 23.94 10.67
N GLU A 202 84.01 25.16 10.18
CA GLU A 202 82.91 26.11 9.91
C GLU A 202 81.99 25.61 8.78
N VAL A 203 82.56 25.03 7.72
CA VAL A 203 81.80 24.39 6.62
C VAL A 203 81.01 23.17 7.13
N GLU A 204 81.62 22.31 7.96
CA GLU A 204 80.94 21.16 8.57
C GLU A 204 79.79 21.59 9.50
N GLU A 205 79.96 22.67 10.26
CA GLU A 205 78.88 23.21 11.10
C GLU A 205 77.72 23.73 10.24
N ARG A 206 78.01 24.44 9.15
CA ARG A 206 77.00 24.89 8.17
C ARG A 206 76.28 23.71 7.52
N ARG A 207 77.02 22.65 7.14
CA ARG A 207 76.45 21.42 6.57
C ARG A 207 75.44 20.77 7.53
N ARG A 208 75.80 20.60 8.81
CA ARG A 208 74.90 20.01 9.81
C ARG A 208 73.62 20.82 10.01
N LYS A 209 73.69 22.16 9.92
CA LYS A 209 72.51 23.02 9.98
C LYS A 209 71.56 22.75 8.79
N ILE A 210 72.11 22.66 7.57
CA ILE A 210 71.32 22.36 6.35
C ILE A 210 70.73 20.94 6.40
N GLU A 211 71.50 19.95 6.88
CA GLU A 211 71.00 18.58 7.05
C GLU A 211 69.86 18.50 8.07
N THR A 212 69.96 19.26 9.16
CA THR A 212 68.89 19.38 10.15
C THR A 212 67.64 20.05 9.54
N GLU A 213 67.82 21.08 8.70
CA GLU A 213 66.73 21.70 7.95
C GLU A 213 66.03 20.70 7.02
N ARG A 214 66.78 19.81 6.35
CA ARG A 214 66.20 18.75 5.49
C ARG A 214 65.36 17.77 6.31
N TRP A 215 65.91 17.24 7.40
CA TRP A 215 65.19 16.25 8.23
C TRP A 215 63.91 16.78 8.85
N ASN A 216 63.81 18.09 9.10
CA ASN A 216 62.58 18.70 9.59
C ASN A 216 61.47 18.81 8.53
N LEU A 217 61.78 18.53 7.26
CA LEU A 217 60.85 18.62 6.11
C LEU A 217 60.43 17.23 5.56
N GLU A 218 61.10 16.16 5.99
CA GLU A 218 60.83 14.75 5.63
C GLU A 218 59.83 14.09 6.60
#